data_AF-A0A932WAY1-F1
#
_entry.id   AF-A0A932WAY1-F1
#
_cell.length_a   1.000
_cell.length_b   1.000
_cell.length_c   1.000
_cell.angle_alpha   90.00
_cell.angle_beta   90.00
_cell.angle_gamma   90.00
#
_symmetry.space_group_name_H-M   'P 1'
#
loop_
_entity.id
_entity.type
_entity.pdbx_description
1 polymer ?
#
loop_
_entity_poly.entity_id
_entity_poly.type
_entity_poly.pdbx_seq_one_letter_code
_entity_poly.pdbx_strand_id
1 'polypeptide(L)' 'GLKIGTTDAELREALARLQAAGVTVVGTADHHVTHSLYILDPDGNEVELYIDVQPELWRKNPSEVAAPTQPLAL' A
#
# COMPACT_ATOMS: atom_id res chain seq x y z
N GLY A 1 -1.33 6.42 -6.63
CA GLY A 1 -0.28 5.40 -6.55
C GLY A 1 -0.17 4.53 -7.79
N LEU A 2 0.82 3.65 -7.77
CA LEU A 2 1.06 2.57 -8.73
C LEU A 2 0.59 1.24 -8.13
N LYS A 3 -0.24 0.49 -8.86
CA LYS A 3 -0.65 -0.84 -8.42
C LYS A 3 0.48 -1.84 -8.65
N ILE A 4 0.87 -2.57 -7.61
CA ILE A 4 2.00 -3.51 -7.66
C ILE A 4 1.61 -4.97 -7.39
N GLY A 5 0.34 -5.23 -7.03
CA GLY A 5 -0.13 -6.57 -6.71
C GLY A 5 -1.56 -6.61 -6.21
N THR A 6 -1.92 -7.71 -5.55
CA THR A 6 -3.25 -8.01 -5.01
C THR A 6 -3.23 -8.66 -3.62
N THR A 7 -2.03 -8.94 -3.07
CA THR A 7 -1.88 -9.62 -1.77
C THR A 7 -0.84 -8.93 -0.89
N ASP A 8 -1.03 -9.02 0.44
CA ASP A 8 -0.08 -8.49 1.41
C ASP A 8 1.32 -9.12 1.30
N ALA A 9 1.39 -10.35 0.79
CA ALA A 9 2.66 -11.02 0.51
C ALA A 9 3.46 -10.29 -0.57
N GLU A 10 2.80 -9.88 -1.66
CA GLU A 10 3.42 -9.09 -2.73
C GLU A 10 3.85 -7.70 -2.23
N LEU A 11 3.03 -7.07 -1.37
CA LEU A 11 3.35 -5.78 -0.76
C LEU A 11 4.58 -5.89 0.18
N ARG A 12 4.64 -6.96 0.99
CA ARG A 12 5.80 -7.26 1.85
C ARG A 12 7.06 -7.58 1.04
N GLU A 13 6.92 -8.29 -0.08
CA GLU A 13 8.04 -8.55 -0.98
C GLU A 13 8.56 -7.26 -1.62
N ALA A 14 7.67 -6.37 -2.06
CA ALA A 14 8.04 -5.06 -2.59
C ALA A 14 8.76 -4.22 -1.52
N LEU A 15 8.27 -4.20 -0.28
CA LEU A 15 8.93 -3.54 0.84
C LEU A 15 10.36 -4.05 1.03
N ALA A 16 10.56 -5.37 1.06
CA ALA A 16 11.89 -5.97 1.23
C ALA A 16 12.83 -5.59 0.08
N ARG A 17 12.34 -5.57 -1.17
CA ARG A 17 13.12 -5.16 -2.35
C ARG A 17 13.51 -3.68 -2.29
N LEU A 18 12.60 -2.80 -1.88
CA LEU A 18 12.84 -1.37 -1.74
C LEU A 18 13.89 -1.09 -0.67
N GLN A 19 13.79 -1.77 0.48
CA GLN A 19 14.77 -1.68 1.56
C GLN A 19 16.15 -2.18 1.12
N ALA A 20 16.21 -3.32 0.41
CA ALA A 20 17.47 -3.85 -0.13
C ALA A 20 18.11 -2.91 -1.16
N ALA A 21 17.30 -2.13 -1.89
CA ALA A 21 17.76 -1.12 -2.84
C ALA A 21 18.10 0.24 -2.19
N GLY A 22 17.92 0.39 -0.88
CA GLY A 22 18.18 1.65 -0.17
C GLY A 22 17.16 2.75 -0.44
N VAL A 23 15.96 2.40 -0.91
CA VAL A 23 14.88 3.36 -1.14
C VAL A 23 14.30 3.80 0.20
N THR A 24 14.05 5.11 0.35
CA THR A 24 13.43 5.67 1.55
C THR A 24 11.95 5.31 1.59
N VAL A 25 11.55 4.51 2.58
CA VAL A 25 10.14 4.22 2.89
C VAL A 25 9.68 5.23 3.94
N VAL A 26 8.65 6.02 3.61
CA VAL A 26 8.13 7.07 4.50
C VAL A 26 6.95 6.60 5.34
N GLY A 27 6.22 5.58 4.88
CA GLY A 27 5.09 5.05 5.63
C GLY A 27 4.39 3.88 4.96
N THR A 28 3.45 3.31 5.70
CA THR A 28 2.53 2.26 5.23
C THR A 28 1.13 2.59 5.74
N ALA A 29 0.10 2.24 4.98
CA ALA A 29 -1.27 2.58 5.32
C ALA A 29 -2.27 1.51 4.87
N ASP A 30 -3.27 1.28 5.71
CA ASP A 30 -4.45 0.46 5.40
C ASP A 30 -5.64 1.40 5.13
N HIS A 31 -6.07 1.46 3.87
CA HIS A 31 -7.22 2.22 3.41
C HIS A 31 -8.49 1.37 3.30
N HIS A 32 -8.52 0.18 3.91
CA HIS A 32 -9.56 -0.85 3.87
C HIS A 32 -9.76 -1.50 2.49
N VAL A 33 -9.73 -0.70 1.44
CA VAL A 33 -9.86 -1.14 0.04
C VAL A 33 -8.51 -1.34 -0.63
N THR A 34 -7.48 -0.65 -0.14
CA THR A 34 -6.09 -0.77 -0.59
C THR A 34 -5.14 -0.77 0.59
N HIS A 35 -4.05 -1.52 0.45
CA HIS A 35 -2.89 -1.40 1.32
C HIS A 35 -1.77 -0.72 0.55
N SER A 36 -1.16 0.30 1.14
CA SER A 36 -0.20 1.18 0.47
C SER A 36 1.15 1.24 1.20
N LEU A 37 2.22 1.34 0.41
CA LEU A 37 3.55 1.80 0.80
C LEU A 37 3.77 3.20 0.22
N TYR A 38 4.37 4.08 1.01
CA TYR A 38 4.81 5.39 0.55
C TYR A 38 6.34 5.42 0.54
N ILE A 39 6.94 5.80 -0.58
CA ILE A 39 8.38 5.90 -0.77
C ILE A 39 8.77 7.27 -1.33
N LEU A 40 10.05 7.63 -1.21
CA LEU A 40 10.62 8.73 -1.98
C LEU A 40 11.34 8.18 -3.21
N ASP A 41 11.06 8.78 -4.37
CA ASP A 41 11.89 8.59 -5.56
C ASP A 41 13.24 9.32 -5.40
N PRO A 42 14.20 9.13 -6.33
CA PRO A 42 15.50 9.81 -6.27
C PRO A 42 15.44 11.35 -6.31
N ASP A 43 14.36 11.91 -6.83
CA ASP A 43 14.12 13.36 -6.88
C ASP A 43 13.44 13.88 -5.61
N GLY A 44 13.09 12.99 -4.67
CA GLY A 44 12.44 13.32 -3.41
C GLY A 44 10.91 13.43 -3.51
N ASN A 45 10.30 12.97 -4.60
CA ASN A 45 8.85 12.94 -4.74
C ASN A 45 8.27 11.74 -3.99
N GLU A 46 7.17 11.95 -3.27
CA GLU A 46 6.45 10.86 -2.65
C GLU A 46 5.69 10.04 -3.70
N VAL A 47 5.95 8.74 -3.73
CA VAL A 47 5.29 7.78 -4.59
C VAL A 47 4.56 6.76 -3.73
N GLU A 48 3.28 6.58 -4.01
CA GLU A 48 2.47 5.53 -3.42
C GLU A 48 2.52 4.26 -4.28
N LEU A 49 2.81 3.12 -3.67
CA LEU A 49 2.67 1.78 -4.24
C LEU A 49 1.57 1.05 -3.50
N TYR A 50 0.60 0.44 -4.18
CA TYR A 50 -0.54 -0.18 -3.51
C TYR A 50 -0.93 -1.54 -4.09
N ILE A 51 -1.68 -2.30 -3.29
CA ILE A 51 -2.42 -3.50 -3.69
C ILE A 51 -3.91 -3.29 -3.45
N ASP A 52 -4.76 -4.04 -4.15
CA ASP A 52 -6.18 -4.11 -3.81
C ASP A 52 -6.41 -5.12 -2.68
N VAL A 53 -7.15 -4.72 -1.65
CA VAL A 53 -7.69 -5.65 -0.66
C VAL A 53 -8.97 -6.24 -1.23
N GLN A 54 -9.03 -7.58 -1.28
CA GLN A 54 -10.08 -8.42 -1.88
C GLN A 54 -11.33 -7.65 -2.39
N PRO A 55 -11.42 -7.39 -3.71
CA PRO A 55 -12.47 -6.54 -4.31
C PRO A 55 -13.92 -6.96 -4.05
N GLU A 56 -14.13 -8.16 -3.53
CA GLU A 56 -15.44 -8.73 -3.21
C GLU A 56 -15.96 -8.24 -1.85
N LEU A 57 -15.07 -7.81 -0.95
CA LEU A 57 -15.40 -7.42 0.42
C LEU A 57 -16.07 -6.03 0.48
N TRP A 58 -15.45 -5.02 -0.14
CA TRP A 58 -16.01 -3.65 -0.16
C TRP A 58 -17.12 -3.46 -1.21
N ARG A 59 -17.20 -4.30 -2.25
CA ARG A 59 -18.38 -4.29 -3.15
C ARG A 59 -19.67 -4.64 -2.42
N LYS A 60 -19.58 -5.43 -1.34
CA LYS A 60 -20.72 -5.76 -0.48
C LYS A 60 -21.00 -4.68 0.56
N ASN A 61 -19.96 -3.93 0.97
CA ASN A 61 -20.04 -2.88 1.98
C ASN A 61 -19.38 -1.57 1.48
N PRO A 62 -20.09 -0.75 0.69
CA PRO A 62 -19.53 0.49 0.12
C PRO A 62 -19.12 1.54 1.16
N SER A 63 -19.55 1.41 2.42
CA SER A 63 -19.12 2.25 3.53
C SER A 63 -17.63 2.09 3.88
N GLU A 64 -17.02 0.95 3.55
CA GLU A 64 -15.58 0.69 3.75
C GLU A 64 -14.71 1.71 2.99
N VAL A 65 -15.19 2.23 1.87
CA VAL A 65 -14.48 3.24 1.06
C VAL A 65 -14.32 4.58 1.81
N ALA A 66 -15.21 4.88 2.75
CA ALA A 66 -15.18 6.11 3.54
C ALA A 66 -14.59 5.90 4.95
N ALA A 67 -14.09 4.70 5.25
CA ALA A 67 -13.49 4.42 6.54
C ALA A 67 -12.16 5.17 6.72
N PRO A 68 -11.84 5.64 7.94
CA PRO A 68 -10.58 6.32 8.20
C PRO A 68 -9.40 5.36 8.05
N THR A 69 -8.31 5.83 7.45
CA THR A 69 -7.06 5.06 7.29
C THR A 69 -6.52 4.53 8.61
N GLN A 70 -6.03 3.28 8.59
CA GLN A 70 -5.44 2.61 9.74
C GLN A 70 -3.93 2.36 9.55
N PRO A 71 -3.16 2.17 10.64
CA PRO A 71 -1.79 1.69 10.56
C PRO A 71 -1.74 0.29 9.94
N LEU A 72 -0.88 0.09 8.95
CA LEU A 72 -0.65 -1.21 8.34
C LEU A 72 0.60 -1.86 8.95
N ALA A 73 0.51 -3.14 9.31
CA ALA A 73 1.64 -3.94 9.77
C ALA A 73 2.09 -4.90 8.66
N LEU A 74 3.23 -4.58 8.02
CA LEU A 74 3.87 -5.41 6.99
C LEU A 74 5.05 -6.19 7.56
#